data_AF-A0A1G2ZAP9-F1
#
_entry.id   AF-A0A1G2ZAP9-F1
#
_cell.length_a   1.000
_cell.length_b   1.000
_cell.length_c   1.000
_cell.angle_alpha   90.00
_cell.angle_beta   90.00
_cell.angle_gamma   90.00
#
_symmetry.space_group_name_H-M   'P 1'
#
loop_
_entity.id
_entity.type
_entity.pdbx_description
1 polymer ?
#
loop_
_entity_poly.entity_id
_entity_poly.type
_entity_poly.pdbx_seq_one_letter_code
_entity_poly.pdbx_strand_id
1 'polypeptide(L)'
;MSTNPAHLLLKAYYERLHERMAAGRDRLISRVDELLAAEIAKRDFKDMDSSKLAAYREASVAFIDERLETYNPIGIQYTFGPSSSRTAAELEFELNWYNSRPEFADLVAAARSLAGSETPDEILPALADDLIAQVGAFPDRSIIETYTAEPALQRLPDYVVARAIEEIVCGRKPTA
;
A
#
# COMPACT_ATOMS: atom_id res chain seq x y z
N MET A 1 -7.38 22.82 20.05
CA MET A 1 -6.22 21.98 19.67
C MET A 1 -5.98 22.24 18.19
N SER A 2 -4.82 22.77 17.81
CA SER A 2 -4.50 23.01 16.40
C SER A 2 -4.26 21.65 15.73
N THR A 3 -5.07 21.32 14.72
CA THR A 3 -4.92 20.09 13.94
C THR A 3 -3.62 20.20 13.13
N ASN A 4 -2.71 19.24 13.29
CA ASN A 4 -1.43 19.24 12.59
C ASN A 4 -1.68 19.09 11.06
N PRO A 5 -1.26 20.06 10.22
CA PRO A 5 -1.49 20.01 8.77
C PRO A 5 -0.98 18.72 8.11
N ALA A 6 0.16 18.18 8.56
CA ALA A 6 0.69 16.92 8.03
C ALA A 6 -0.21 15.72 8.36
N HIS A 7 -0.91 15.75 9.50
CA HIS A 7 -1.85 14.69 9.86
C HIS A 7 -3.12 14.75 9.00
N LEU A 8 -3.62 15.96 8.69
CA LEU A 8 -4.72 16.13 7.74
C LEU A 8 -4.36 15.61 6.36
N LEU A 9 -3.14 15.90 5.89
CA LEU A 9 -2.64 15.39 4.63
C LEU A 9 -2.51 13.86 4.63
N LEU A 10 -2.00 13.25 5.71
CA LEU A 10 -1.94 11.79 5.84
C LEU A 10 -3.33 11.16 5.80
N LYS A 11 -4.33 11.76 6.46
CA LYS A 11 -5.71 11.28 6.36
C LYS A 11 -6.22 11.36 4.91
N ALA A 12 -6.09 12.51 4.27
CA ALA A 12 -6.47 12.70 2.87
C ALA A 12 -5.75 11.71 1.92
N TYR A 13 -4.49 11.40 2.21
CA TYR A 13 -3.71 10.39 1.48
C TYR A 13 -4.34 8.99 1.53
N TYR A 14 -4.73 8.50 2.71
CA TYR A 14 -5.38 7.18 2.81
C TYR A 14 -6.79 7.18 2.21
N GLU A 15 -7.57 8.26 2.43
CA GLU A 15 -8.88 8.42 1.79
C GLU A 15 -8.75 8.37 0.27
N ARG A 16 -7.74 9.03 -0.28
CA ARG A 16 -7.48 9.09 -1.71
C ARG A 16 -7.00 7.76 -2.28
N LEU A 17 -6.16 7.02 -1.55
CA LEU A 17 -5.79 5.65 -1.92
C LEU A 17 -7.03 4.75 -1.96
N HIS A 18 -7.88 4.80 -0.93
CA HIS A 18 -9.13 4.04 -0.88
C HIS A 18 -10.03 4.34 -2.08
N GLU A 19 -10.28 5.62 -2.40
CA GLU A 19 -11.09 6.02 -3.55
C GLU A 19 -10.55 5.48 -4.87
N ARG A 20 -9.25 5.68 -5.12
CA ARG A 20 -8.60 5.25 -6.37
C ARG A 20 -8.60 3.73 -6.49
N MET A 21 -8.38 3.03 -5.39
CA MET A 21 -8.35 1.58 -5.34
C MET A 21 -9.74 0.97 -5.52
N ALA A 22 -10.77 1.54 -4.89
CA ALA A 22 -12.16 1.15 -5.10
C ALA A 22 -12.58 1.35 -6.56
N ALA A 23 -12.26 2.50 -7.15
CA ALA A 23 -12.54 2.78 -8.57
C ALA A 23 -11.72 1.92 -9.54
N GLY A 24 -10.53 1.48 -9.11
CA GLY A 24 -9.59 0.69 -9.90
C GLY A 24 -9.65 -0.83 -9.67
N ARG A 25 -10.60 -1.33 -8.86
CA ARG A 25 -10.58 -2.72 -8.36
C ARG A 25 -10.50 -3.78 -9.47
N ASP A 26 -11.32 -3.67 -10.50
CA ASP A 26 -11.31 -4.65 -11.61
C ASP A 26 -10.00 -4.63 -12.41
N ARG A 27 -9.39 -3.44 -12.56
CA ARG A 27 -8.08 -3.28 -13.18
C ARG A 27 -6.97 -3.86 -12.30
N LEU A 28 -7.08 -3.75 -10.97
CA LEU A 28 -6.15 -4.40 -10.04
C LEU A 28 -6.22 -5.91 -10.14
N ILE A 29 -7.42 -6.49 -10.16
CA ILE A 29 -7.60 -7.94 -10.30
C ILE A 29 -6.98 -8.44 -11.61
N SER A 30 -7.27 -7.75 -12.72
CA SER A 30 -6.68 -8.11 -14.02
C SER A 30 -5.16 -8.00 -14.00
N ARG A 31 -4.61 -6.98 -13.34
CA ARG A 31 -3.16 -6.78 -13.26
C ARG A 31 -2.47 -7.80 -12.36
N VAL A 32 -3.12 -8.22 -11.28
CA VAL A 32 -2.65 -9.32 -10.42
C VAL A 32 -2.56 -10.62 -11.23
N ASP A 33 -3.56 -10.92 -12.07
CA ASP A 33 -3.53 -12.13 -12.92
C ASP A 33 -2.31 -12.13 -13.85
N GLU A 34 -2.01 -11.00 -14.48
CA GLU A 34 -0.82 -10.83 -15.33
C GLU A 34 0.50 -10.95 -14.55
N LEU A 35 0.61 -10.28 -13.41
CA LEU A 35 1.82 -10.26 -12.58
C LEU A 35 2.10 -11.64 -11.96
N LEU A 36 1.07 -12.32 -11.49
CA LEU A 36 1.18 -13.65 -10.89
C LEU A 36 1.69 -14.67 -11.92
N ALA A 37 1.11 -14.69 -13.12
CA ALA A 37 1.57 -15.54 -14.20
C ALA A 37 3.02 -15.23 -14.61
N ALA A 38 3.37 -13.95 -14.72
CA ALA A 38 4.72 -13.52 -15.10
C ALA A 38 5.76 -13.89 -14.04
N GLU A 39 5.48 -13.69 -12.75
CA GLU A 39 6.45 -13.97 -11.69
C GLU A 39 6.67 -15.48 -11.49
N ILE A 40 5.61 -16.30 -11.62
CA ILE A 40 5.72 -17.77 -11.58
C ILE A 40 6.60 -18.27 -12.72
N ALA A 41 6.36 -17.78 -13.95
CA ALA A 41 7.17 -18.15 -15.12
C ALA A 41 8.63 -17.70 -14.98
N LYS A 42 8.86 -16.49 -14.45
CA LYS A 42 10.19 -15.90 -14.26
C LYS A 42 11.04 -16.66 -13.24
N ARG A 43 10.42 -17.12 -12.15
CA ARG A 43 11.13 -17.73 -11.00
C ARG A 43 11.26 -19.25 -11.08
N ASP A 44 10.67 -19.88 -12.10
CA ASP A 44 10.61 -21.34 -12.25
C ASP A 44 10.14 -22.02 -10.95
N PHE A 45 9.07 -21.49 -10.34
CA PHE A 45 8.45 -22.14 -9.18
C PHE A 45 7.86 -23.48 -9.63
N LYS A 46 8.65 -24.55 -9.45
CA LYS A 46 8.28 -25.92 -9.79
C LYS A 46 7.00 -26.33 -9.03
N ASP A 47 6.24 -27.24 -9.62
CA ASP A 47 5.00 -27.79 -9.07
C ASP A 47 3.80 -26.82 -8.96
N MET A 48 3.77 -25.74 -9.75
CA MET A 48 2.60 -24.86 -9.84
C MET A 48 1.56 -25.41 -10.84
N ASP A 49 0.55 -26.11 -10.32
CA ASP A 49 -0.60 -26.56 -11.10
C ASP A 49 -1.72 -25.48 -11.13
N SER A 50 -2.78 -25.74 -11.91
CA SER A 50 -3.91 -24.82 -12.04
C SER A 50 -4.67 -24.59 -10.73
N SER A 51 -4.72 -25.58 -9.83
CA SER A 51 -5.39 -25.45 -8.54
C SER A 51 -4.61 -24.55 -7.60
N LYS A 52 -3.28 -24.69 -7.56
CA LYS A 52 -2.41 -23.81 -6.77
C LYS A 52 -2.46 -22.39 -7.31
N LEU A 53 -2.38 -22.22 -8.63
CA LEU A 53 -2.50 -20.90 -9.26
C LEU A 53 -3.82 -20.20 -8.88
N ALA A 54 -4.93 -20.94 -8.90
CA ALA A 54 -6.23 -20.43 -8.46
C ALA A 54 -6.21 -20.00 -6.98
N ALA A 55 -5.59 -20.79 -6.10
CA ALA A 55 -5.46 -20.43 -4.68
C ALA A 55 -4.61 -19.17 -4.47
N TYR A 56 -3.50 -19.01 -5.20
CA TYR A 56 -2.68 -17.79 -5.14
C TYR A 56 -3.44 -16.55 -5.65
N ARG A 57 -4.26 -16.73 -6.68
CA ARG A 57 -5.15 -15.68 -7.19
C ARG A 57 -6.19 -15.29 -6.14
N GLU A 58 -6.87 -16.26 -5.54
CA GLU A 58 -7.87 -16.02 -4.49
C GLU A 58 -7.25 -15.28 -3.29
N ALA A 59 -6.07 -15.70 -2.84
CA ALA A 59 -5.33 -15.00 -1.78
C ALA A 59 -5.00 -13.56 -2.17
N SER A 60 -4.55 -13.33 -3.41
CA SER A 60 -4.24 -11.98 -3.89
C SER A 60 -5.48 -11.08 -3.96
N VAL A 61 -6.64 -11.62 -4.35
CA VAL A 61 -7.91 -10.87 -4.34
C VAL A 61 -8.33 -10.56 -2.90
N ALA A 62 -8.21 -11.51 -1.98
CA ALA A 62 -8.49 -11.27 -0.56
C ALA A 62 -7.60 -10.15 0.00
N PHE A 63 -6.31 -10.14 -0.36
CA PHE A 63 -5.37 -9.09 0.09
C PHE A 63 -5.69 -7.71 -0.50
N ILE A 64 -6.22 -7.64 -1.72
CA ILE A 64 -6.79 -6.39 -2.27
C ILE A 64 -7.94 -5.93 -1.37
N ASP A 65 -8.88 -6.81 -1.03
CA ASP A 65 -10.03 -6.43 -0.22
C ASP A 65 -9.61 -6.02 1.21
N GLU A 66 -8.67 -6.74 1.84
CA GLU A 66 -8.08 -6.37 3.13
C GLU A 66 -7.39 -5.00 3.09
N ARG A 67 -6.65 -4.71 2.00
CA ARG A 67 -5.97 -3.42 1.84
C ARG A 67 -6.95 -2.28 1.61
N LEU A 68 -8.05 -2.54 0.89
CA LEU A 68 -9.15 -1.58 0.72
C LEU A 68 -9.77 -1.23 2.07
N GLU A 69 -10.07 -2.24 2.91
CA GLU A 69 -10.59 -2.03 4.26
C GLU A 69 -9.59 -1.31 5.17
N THR A 70 -8.29 -1.59 5.02
CA THR A 70 -7.24 -0.89 5.78
C THR A 70 -7.19 0.60 5.46
N TYR A 71 -7.36 0.97 4.18
CA TYR A 71 -7.41 2.37 3.75
C TYR A 71 -8.76 3.04 4.01
N ASN A 72 -9.77 2.30 4.50
CA ASN A 72 -11.09 2.82 4.75
C ASN A 72 -11.01 4.04 5.70
N PRO A 73 -11.56 5.21 5.31
CA PRO A 73 -11.50 6.47 6.07
C PRO A 73 -12.00 6.36 7.52
N ILE A 74 -12.86 5.39 7.83
CA ILE A 74 -13.37 5.14 9.17
C ILE A 74 -12.34 4.33 10.01
N GLY A 75 -11.67 3.35 9.39
CA GLY A 75 -10.65 2.52 10.04
C GLY A 75 -9.36 3.27 10.32
N ILE A 76 -8.89 4.08 9.36
CA ILE A 76 -7.61 4.81 9.46
C ILE A 76 -7.59 5.88 10.59
N GLN A 77 -8.77 6.36 11.01
CA GLN A 77 -8.90 7.28 12.15
C GLN A 77 -8.43 6.67 13.46
N TYR A 78 -8.45 5.34 13.59
CA TYR A 78 -7.93 4.63 14.77
C TYR A 78 -6.41 4.47 14.72
N THR A 79 -5.81 4.39 13.54
CA THR A 79 -4.35 4.31 13.35
C THR A 79 -3.68 5.59 13.83
N PHE A 80 -4.28 6.76 13.57
CA PHE A 80 -3.72 8.06 13.93
C PHE A 80 -4.38 8.76 15.14
N GLY A 81 -5.35 8.14 15.80
CA GLY A 81 -6.02 8.72 16.97
C GLY A 81 -5.05 9.00 18.13
N PRO A 82 -5.33 10.00 19.00
CA PRO A 82 -4.48 10.36 20.14
C PRO A 82 -4.32 9.24 21.19
N SER A 83 -5.09 8.15 21.04
CA SER A 83 -5.21 7.03 21.98
C SER A 83 -4.57 5.73 21.47
N SER A 84 -4.14 5.64 20.20
CA SER A 84 -3.41 4.45 19.75
C SER A 84 -2.03 4.50 20.43
N SER A 85 -1.76 3.53 21.32
CA SER A 85 -0.44 3.46 21.94
C SER A 85 0.56 3.36 20.79
N ARG A 86 1.55 4.23 20.77
CA ARG A 86 2.65 4.24 19.79
C ARG A 86 3.18 2.82 19.52
N THR A 87 3.18 1.97 20.54
CA THR A 87 3.54 0.55 20.51
C THR A 87 2.62 -0.33 19.65
N ALA A 88 1.32 -0.07 19.59
CA ALA A 88 0.39 -0.82 18.75
C ALA A 88 0.59 -0.52 17.26
N ALA A 89 0.79 0.76 16.90
CA ALA A 89 1.18 1.15 15.55
C ALA A 89 2.57 0.61 15.19
N GLU A 90 3.54 0.68 16.12
CA GLU A 90 4.89 0.14 15.94
C GLU A 90 4.94 -1.39 15.77
N LEU A 91 3.96 -2.13 16.30
CA LEU A 91 3.77 -3.59 16.11
C LEU A 91 3.02 -3.90 14.80
N GLU A 92 2.05 -3.07 14.40
CA GLU A 92 1.32 -3.21 13.13
C GLU A 92 2.23 -2.96 11.91
N PHE A 93 3.23 -2.07 12.05
CA PHE A 93 4.26 -1.81 11.05
C PHE A 93 5.37 -2.88 11.00
N GLU A 94 5.47 -3.72 12.03
CA GLU A 94 6.19 -4.99 11.99
C GLU A 94 5.21 -6.08 11.53
N LEU A 95 4.75 -5.99 10.28
CA LEU A 95 4.25 -7.21 9.63
C LEU A 95 5.39 -8.22 9.72
N ASN A 96 5.15 -9.42 10.27
CA ASN A 96 6.19 -10.41 10.61
C ASN A 96 7.20 -10.73 9.47
N TRP A 97 6.91 -10.27 8.25
CA TRP A 97 7.69 -10.48 7.03
C TRP A 97 8.35 -9.22 6.46
N TYR A 98 7.97 -8.00 6.88
CA TYR A 98 8.39 -6.75 6.24
C TYR A 98 8.73 -5.66 7.28
N ASN A 99 9.92 -5.05 7.16
CA ASN A 99 10.27 -3.90 7.99
C ASN A 99 9.81 -2.60 7.31
N SER A 100 8.56 -2.19 7.59
CA SER A 100 7.96 -1.00 6.97
C SER A 100 8.24 0.32 7.71
N ARG A 101 8.93 0.29 8.86
CA ARG A 101 9.21 1.49 9.66
C ARG A 101 9.96 2.59 8.89
N PRO A 102 11.01 2.29 8.09
CA PRO A 102 11.68 3.31 7.29
C PRO A 102 10.74 3.95 6.26
N GLU A 103 9.89 3.16 5.61
CA GLU A 103 8.90 3.66 4.65
C GLU A 103 7.84 4.54 5.30
N PHE A 104 7.37 4.17 6.49
CA PHE A 104 6.44 5.01 7.23
C PHE A 104 7.08 6.34 7.64
N ALA A 105 8.34 6.32 8.08
CA ALA A 105 9.08 7.54 8.41
C ALA A 105 9.23 8.47 7.20
N ASP A 106 9.52 7.90 6.01
CA ASP A 106 9.59 8.65 4.75
C ASP A 106 8.24 9.26 4.37
N LEU A 107 7.14 8.50 4.48
CA LEU A 107 5.77 8.99 4.25
C LEU A 107 5.45 10.18 5.16
N VAL A 108 5.72 10.06 6.46
CA VAL A 108 5.48 11.16 7.43
C VAL A 108 6.37 12.37 7.12
N ALA A 109 7.62 12.17 6.73
CA ALA A 109 8.52 13.25 6.37
C ALA A 109 8.06 13.98 5.09
N ALA A 110 7.64 13.24 4.07
CA ALA A 110 7.09 13.80 2.83
C ALA A 110 5.79 14.58 3.10
N ALA A 111 4.87 14.02 3.90
CA ALA A 111 3.65 14.70 4.29
C ALA A 111 3.93 16.02 5.03
N ARG A 112 4.92 16.04 5.94
CA ARG A 112 5.35 17.27 6.63
C ARG A 112 5.99 18.28 5.70
N SER A 113 6.71 17.83 4.67
CA SER A 113 7.33 18.72 3.69
C SER A 113 6.31 19.35 2.73
N LEU A 114 5.24 18.62 2.40
CA LEU A 114 4.17 19.09 1.53
C LEU A 114 3.15 19.95 2.28
N ALA A 115 2.85 19.59 3.52
CA ALA A 115 1.95 20.37 4.36
C ALA A 115 2.62 21.67 4.81
N GLY A 116 2.18 22.79 4.26
CA GLY A 116 2.60 24.13 4.69
C GLY A 116 2.13 24.47 6.11
N SER A 117 2.40 25.69 6.57
CA SER A 117 1.93 26.18 7.89
C SER A 117 0.40 26.24 7.99
N GLU A 118 -0.28 26.43 6.86
CA GLU A 118 -1.74 26.33 6.71
C GLU A 118 -2.01 25.52 5.45
N THR A 119 -2.88 24.51 5.55
CA THR A 119 -3.29 23.69 4.40
C THR A 119 -4.82 23.78 4.29
N PRO A 120 -5.35 24.63 3.40
CA PRO A 120 -6.78 24.71 3.15
C PRO A 120 -7.35 23.36 2.73
N ASP A 121 -8.56 23.03 3.21
CA ASP A 121 -9.21 21.75 2.86
C ASP A 121 -9.38 21.56 1.36
N GLU A 122 -9.54 22.65 0.60
CA GLU A 122 -9.69 22.64 -0.86
C GLU A 122 -8.45 22.11 -1.61
N ILE A 123 -7.24 22.27 -1.04
CA ILE A 123 -6.00 21.82 -1.68
C ILE A 123 -5.54 20.44 -1.20
N LEU A 124 -6.14 19.91 -0.11
CA LEU A 124 -5.77 18.62 0.46
C LEU A 124 -5.84 17.45 -0.54
N PRO A 125 -6.87 17.33 -1.41
CA PRO A 125 -6.92 16.23 -2.38
C PRO A 125 -5.76 16.28 -3.38
N ALA A 126 -5.38 17.48 -3.84
CA ALA A 126 -4.26 17.65 -4.77
C ALA A 126 -2.92 17.31 -4.09
N LEU A 127 -2.72 17.76 -2.85
CA LEU A 127 -1.52 17.41 -2.08
C LEU A 127 -1.46 15.91 -1.76
N ALA A 128 -2.60 15.26 -1.53
CA ALA A 128 -2.67 13.81 -1.34
C ALA A 128 -2.28 13.07 -2.63
N ASP A 129 -2.74 13.56 -3.78
CA ASP A 129 -2.35 13.05 -5.10
C ASP A 129 -0.83 13.20 -5.33
N ASP A 130 -0.25 14.34 -4.96
CA ASP A 130 1.20 14.59 -5.03
C ASP A 130 1.98 13.68 -4.07
N LEU A 131 1.49 13.48 -2.85
CA LEU A 131 2.10 12.58 -1.87
C LEU A 131 2.09 11.13 -2.38
N ILE A 132 0.96 10.64 -2.90
CA ILE A 132 0.86 9.32 -3.53
C ILE A 132 1.86 9.19 -4.69
N ALA A 133 1.97 10.23 -5.53
CA ALA A 133 2.92 10.22 -6.64
C ALA A 133 4.38 10.16 -6.14
N GLN A 134 4.70 10.83 -5.03
CA GLN A 134 6.05 10.89 -4.46
C GLN A 134 6.46 9.62 -3.71
N VAL A 135 5.58 9.04 -2.88
CA VAL A 135 5.95 7.94 -1.98
C VAL A 135 5.27 6.60 -2.27
N GLY A 136 4.23 6.57 -3.11
CA GLY A 136 3.46 5.35 -3.39
C GLY A 136 2.43 5.04 -2.31
N ALA A 137 1.92 3.81 -2.31
CA ALA A 137 1.02 3.26 -1.30
C ALA A 137 1.82 2.57 -0.19
N PHE A 138 1.69 3.04 1.05
CA PHE A 138 2.33 2.39 2.20
C PHE A 138 1.61 1.08 2.58
N PRO A 139 2.30 -0.06 2.83
CA PRO A 139 3.75 -0.28 2.90
C PRO A 139 4.29 -1.03 1.67
N ASP A 140 3.79 -0.72 0.47
CA ASP A 140 4.04 -1.53 -0.74
C ASP A 140 5.50 -1.48 -1.18
N ARG A 141 6.24 -0.39 -0.91
CA ARG A 141 7.68 -0.34 -1.21
C ARG A 141 8.44 -1.39 -0.42
N SER A 142 8.19 -1.51 0.89
CA SER A 142 8.87 -2.48 1.75
C SER A 142 8.54 -3.93 1.39
N ILE A 143 7.29 -4.19 0.99
CA ILE A 143 6.86 -5.49 0.48
C ILE A 143 7.64 -5.85 -0.80
N ILE A 144 7.69 -4.91 -1.75
CA ILE A 144 8.36 -5.11 -3.04
C ILE A 144 9.87 -5.31 -2.86
N GLU A 145 10.53 -4.48 -2.07
CA GLU A 145 11.96 -4.58 -1.80
C GLU A 145 12.32 -5.91 -1.13
N THR A 146 11.55 -6.31 -0.12
CA THR A 146 11.78 -7.57 0.62
C THR A 146 11.59 -8.78 -0.30
N TYR A 147 10.52 -8.81 -1.09
CA TYR A 147 10.30 -9.90 -2.05
C TYR A 147 11.38 -9.93 -3.13
N THR A 148 11.82 -8.78 -3.62
CA THR A 148 12.85 -8.70 -4.66
C THR A 148 14.19 -9.23 -4.17
N ALA A 149 14.56 -8.91 -2.92
CA ALA A 149 15.77 -9.41 -2.28
C ALA A 149 15.72 -10.92 -2.00
N GLU A 150 14.58 -11.41 -1.53
CA GLU A 150 14.38 -12.83 -1.20
C GLU A 150 12.99 -13.31 -1.66
N PRO A 151 12.87 -13.70 -2.95
CA PRO A 151 11.62 -14.16 -3.53
C PRO A 151 11.21 -15.49 -2.92
N ALA A 152 9.97 -15.57 -2.45
CA ALA A 152 9.44 -16.79 -1.87
C ALA A 152 7.96 -16.94 -2.18
N LEU A 153 7.51 -18.17 -2.42
CA LEU A 153 6.11 -18.47 -2.76
C LEU A 153 5.13 -17.90 -1.73
N GLN A 154 5.42 -18.05 -0.44
CA GLN A 154 4.55 -17.53 0.63
C GLN A 154 4.42 -16.00 0.67
N ARG A 155 5.33 -15.25 0.03
CA ARG A 155 5.29 -13.77 -0.08
C ARG A 155 4.73 -13.29 -1.44
N LEU A 156 4.47 -14.22 -2.36
CA LEU A 156 4.08 -13.89 -3.73
C LEU A 156 2.75 -13.12 -3.80
N PRO A 157 1.67 -13.47 -3.06
CA PRO A 157 0.43 -12.69 -3.07
C PRO A 157 0.64 -11.22 -2.67
N ASP A 158 1.33 -10.97 -1.56
CA ASP A 158 1.64 -9.61 -1.11
C ASP A 158 2.41 -8.82 -2.18
N TYR A 159 3.44 -9.44 -2.75
CA TYR A 159 4.26 -8.81 -3.79
C TYR A 159 3.44 -8.43 -5.03
N VAL A 160 2.64 -9.35 -5.58
CA VAL A 160 1.86 -9.05 -6.79
C VAL A 160 0.80 -7.99 -6.53
N VAL A 161 0.19 -7.98 -5.33
CA VAL A 161 -0.78 -6.95 -4.93
C VAL A 161 -0.09 -5.59 -4.78
N ALA A 162 1.02 -5.51 -4.05
CA ALA A 162 1.81 -4.28 -3.88
C ALA A 162 2.26 -3.71 -5.24
N ARG A 163 2.75 -4.57 -6.14
CA ARG A 163 3.10 -4.19 -7.52
C ARG A 163 1.89 -3.66 -8.30
N ALA A 164 0.74 -4.32 -8.21
CA ALA A 164 -0.47 -3.91 -8.91
C ALA A 164 -0.99 -2.56 -8.40
N ILE A 165 -0.98 -2.34 -7.07
CA ILE A 165 -1.38 -1.07 -6.46
C ILE A 165 -0.47 0.06 -6.91
N GLU A 166 0.85 -0.11 -6.82
CA GLU A 166 1.80 0.90 -7.29
C GLU A 166 1.54 1.27 -8.76
N GLU A 167 1.34 0.27 -9.63
CA GLU A 167 1.15 0.49 -11.07
C GLU A 167 -0.21 1.11 -11.44
N ILE A 168 -1.29 0.69 -10.79
CA ILE A 168 -2.66 1.07 -11.18
C ILE A 168 -3.19 2.25 -10.36
N VAL A 169 -2.94 2.26 -9.05
CA VAL A 169 -3.48 3.24 -8.09
C VAL A 169 -2.55 4.44 -7.95
N CYS A 170 -1.24 4.17 -7.83
CA CYS A 170 -0.24 5.22 -7.64
C CYS A 170 0.35 5.72 -8.97
N GLY A 171 0.17 4.98 -10.07
CA GLY A 171 0.72 5.32 -11.38
C GLY A 171 2.25 5.20 -11.47
N ARG A 172 2.84 4.42 -10.56
CA ARG A 172 4.28 4.23 -10.40
C ARG A 172 4.67 2.86 -10.93
N LYS A 173 5.81 2.77 -11.61
CA LYS A 173 6.43 1.47 -11.91
C LYS A 173 7.56 1.27 -10.92
N PRO A 174 7.41 0.38 -9.93
CA PRO A 174 8.48 0.08 -8.99
C PRO A 174 9.69 -0.42 -9.78
N THR A 175 10.83 0.23 -9.59
CA THR A 175 12.11 -0.19 -10.18
C THR A 175 12.44 -1.58 -9.63
N ALA A 176 12.61 -2.53 -10.54
CA ALA A 176 12.99 -3.91 -10.25
C ALA A 176 14.47 -4.02 -9.90
#